data_AF-A0A538GRX2-F1
#
_entry.id   AF-A0A538GRX2-F1
#
_cell.length_a   1.000
_cell.length_b   1.000
_cell.length_c   1.000
_cell.angle_alpha   90.00
_cell.angle_beta   90.00
_cell.angle_gamma   90.00
#
_symmetry.space_group_name_H-M   'P 1'
#
loop_
_entity.id
_entity.type
_entity.pdbx_description
1 polymer ?
#
loop_
_entity_poly.entity_id
_entity_poly.type
_entity_poly.pdbx_seq_one_letter_code
_entity_poly.pdbx_strand_id
1 'polypeptide(L)'
;MKQLWDRWAPLAGVLSVVCSLVGVLFVLDQPQEKDSNAKIVAYFAQHSNQVRGVVGFFVFFAGILFLLAFLGSLRERLLAVEGESGRLTALAFGAGIASLPLWGVSMLLAFAASFTSGESSKFRL
;
A
#
# COMPACT_ATOMS: atom_id res chain seq x y z
N MET A 1 -8.95 -26.31 -6.30
CA MET A 1 -8.70 -24.93 -5.82
C MET A 1 -7.51 -24.84 -4.86
N LYS A 2 -7.39 -25.69 -3.81
CA LYS A 2 -6.23 -25.70 -2.89
C LYS A 2 -4.85 -25.76 -3.57
N GLN A 3 -4.64 -26.66 -4.54
CA GLN A 3 -3.34 -26.80 -5.22
C GLN A 3 -2.86 -25.56 -6.01
N LEU A 4 -3.77 -24.76 -6.57
CA LEU A 4 -3.39 -23.52 -7.24
C LEU A 4 -2.97 -22.47 -6.20
N TRP A 5 -3.72 -22.37 -5.11
CA TRP A 5 -3.39 -21.46 -4.01
C TRP A 5 -2.04 -21.80 -3.38
N ASP A 6 -1.73 -23.07 -3.14
CA ASP A 6 -0.43 -23.51 -2.58
C ASP A 6 0.78 -23.15 -3.46
N ARG A 7 0.58 -23.17 -4.78
CA ARG A 7 1.64 -22.94 -5.77
C ARG A 7 1.86 -21.46 -6.09
N TRP A 8 0.80 -20.66 -6.04
CA TRP A 8 0.86 -19.21 -6.31
C TRP A 8 0.95 -18.35 -5.05
N ALA A 9 0.71 -18.93 -3.87
CA ALA A 9 0.81 -18.25 -2.57
C ALA A 9 2.13 -17.48 -2.35
N PRO A 10 3.33 -18.04 -2.62
CA PRO A 10 4.58 -17.29 -2.47
C PRO A 10 4.67 -16.10 -3.44
N LEU A 11 4.03 -16.23 -4.61
CA LEU A 11 4.03 -15.20 -5.65
C LEU A 11 3.22 -13.97 -5.22
N ALA A 12 2.20 -14.14 -4.36
CA ALA A 12 1.48 -13.03 -3.76
C ALA A 12 2.41 -12.15 -2.91
N GLY A 13 3.39 -12.73 -2.21
CA GLY A 13 4.40 -11.96 -1.47
C GLY A 13 5.26 -11.08 -2.39
N VAL A 14 5.70 -11.64 -3.53
CA VAL A 14 6.46 -10.88 -4.53
C VAL A 14 5.63 -9.77 -5.15
N LEU A 15 4.39 -10.06 -5.54
CA LEU A 15 3.47 -9.07 -6.10
C LEU A 15 3.16 -7.96 -5.09
N SER A 16 2.98 -8.31 -3.82
CA SER A 16 2.84 -7.34 -2.73
C SER A 16 4.02 -6.39 -2.70
N VAL A 17 5.26 -6.89 -2.69
CA VAL A 17 6.46 -6.05 -2.63
C VAL A 17 6.55 -5.14 -3.86
N VAL A 18 6.33 -5.68 -5.06
CA VAL A 18 6.38 -4.90 -6.30
C VAL A 18 5.33 -3.79 -6.30
N CYS A 19 4.07 -4.10 -5.99
CA CYS A 19 2.99 -3.12 -5.93
C CYS A 19 3.24 -2.06 -4.85
N SER A 20 3.68 -2.47 -3.66
CA SER A 20 3.99 -1.53 -2.58
C SER A 20 5.15 -0.60 -2.94
N LEU A 21 6.21 -1.13 -3.56
CA LEU A 21 7.35 -0.33 -4.02
C LEU A 21 6.93 0.67 -5.09
N VAL A 22 6.16 0.24 -6.08
CA VAL A 22 5.64 1.13 -7.13
C VAL A 22 4.81 2.25 -6.51
N GLY A 23 3.91 1.93 -5.58
CA GLY A 23 3.12 2.95 -4.86
C GLY A 23 3.99 3.96 -4.12
N VAL A 24 5.04 3.50 -3.42
CA VAL A 24 5.99 4.38 -2.71
C VAL A 24 6.77 5.27 -3.67
N LEU A 25 7.17 4.75 -4.84
CA LEU A 25 7.85 5.56 -5.86
C LEU A 25 6.97 6.72 -6.35
N PHE A 26 5.65 6.53 -6.45
CA PHE A 26 4.73 7.62 -6.77
C PHE A 26 4.70 8.71 -5.70
N VAL A 27 4.83 8.37 -4.42
CA VAL A 27 4.93 9.36 -3.33
C VAL A 27 6.25 10.13 -3.41
N LEU A 28 7.35 9.43 -3.71
CA LEU A 28 8.68 10.03 -3.80
C LEU A 28 8.81 11.01 -4.99
N ASP A 29 8.00 10.85 -6.03
CA ASP A 29 7.94 11.76 -7.19
C ASP A 29 7.19 13.07 -6.88
N GLN A 30 6.44 13.12 -5.77
CA GLN A 30 5.73 14.34 -5.34
C GLN A 30 6.69 15.37 -4.74
N PRO A 31 6.39 16.67 -4.87
CA PRO A 31 7.11 17.73 -4.17
C PRO A 31 7.11 17.48 -2.66
N GLN A 32 8.25 17.65 -2.03
CA GLN A 32 8.43 17.42 -0.60
C GLN A 32 8.16 18.71 0.18
N GLU A 33 7.92 18.63 1.49
CA GLU A 33 7.63 19.81 2.34
C GLU A 33 8.73 20.88 2.31
N LYS A 34 9.97 20.47 2.00
CA LYS A 34 11.13 21.36 1.83
C LYS A 34 11.18 22.11 0.50
N ASP A 35 10.35 21.72 -0.47
CA ASP A 35 10.25 22.41 -1.76
C ASP A 35 9.50 23.73 -1.62
N SER A 36 9.73 24.66 -2.56
CA SER A 36 9.05 25.95 -2.53
C SER A 36 7.54 25.80 -2.73
N ASN A 37 6.75 26.63 -2.01
CA ASN A 37 5.28 26.65 -2.15
C ASN A 37 4.84 26.79 -3.62
N ALA A 38 5.55 27.60 -4.41
CA ALA A 38 5.27 27.77 -5.83
C ALA A 38 5.40 26.46 -6.62
N LYS A 39 6.40 25.62 -6.32
CA LYS A 39 6.59 24.30 -6.95
C LYS A 39 5.48 23.34 -6.56
N ILE A 40 5.09 23.32 -5.28
CA ILE A 40 4.00 22.47 -4.78
C ILE A 40 2.68 22.82 -5.48
N VAL A 41 2.33 24.11 -5.53
CA VAL A 41 1.10 24.58 -6.20
C VAL A 41 1.13 24.26 -7.69
N ALA A 42 2.25 24.51 -8.38
CA ALA A 42 2.39 24.21 -9.80
C ALA A 42 2.25 22.70 -10.11
N TYR A 43 2.76 21.82 -9.24
CA TYR A 43 2.64 20.38 -9.40
C TYR A 43 1.18 19.92 -9.30
N PHE A 44 0.46 20.36 -8.26
CA PHE A 44 -0.93 19.96 -8.06
C PHE A 44 -1.92 20.70 -8.96
N ALA A 45 -1.54 21.83 -9.57
CA ALA A 45 -2.36 22.48 -10.61
C ALA A 45 -2.49 21.61 -11.88
N GLN A 46 -1.56 20.68 -12.10
CA GLN A 46 -1.63 19.75 -13.23
C GLN A 46 -2.51 18.54 -12.86
N HIS A 47 -3.66 18.43 -13.52
CA HIS A 47 -4.60 17.32 -13.33
C HIS A 47 -3.95 15.94 -13.52
N SER A 48 -2.98 15.80 -14.42
CA SER A 48 -2.23 14.55 -14.63
C SER A 48 -1.52 14.06 -13.37
N ASN A 49 -0.99 14.97 -12.55
CA ASN A 49 -0.26 14.61 -11.33
C ASN A 49 -1.22 14.18 -10.21
N GLN A 50 -2.42 14.75 -10.16
CA GLN A 50 -3.49 14.31 -9.25
C GLN A 50 -3.91 12.87 -9.58
N VAL A 51 -4.19 12.59 -10.86
CA VAL A 51 -4.58 11.25 -11.33
C VAL A 51 -3.48 10.23 -11.05
N ARG A 52 -2.21 10.58 -11.30
CA ARG A 52 -1.07 9.71 -10.97
C ARG A 52 -1.02 9.36 -9.48
N GLY A 53 -1.27 10.33 -8.60
CA GLY A 53 -1.32 10.09 -7.15
C GLY A 53 -2.43 9.11 -6.76
N VAL A 54 -3.64 9.29 -7.30
CA VAL A 54 -4.75 8.36 -7.07
C VAL A 54 -4.42 6.95 -7.57
N VAL A 55 -3.84 6.82 -8.76
CA VAL A 55 -3.38 5.53 -9.29
C VAL A 55 -2.32 4.91 -8.39
N GLY A 56 -1.34 5.68 -7.93
CA GLY A 56 -0.29 5.24 -7.01
C GLY A 56 -0.86 4.67 -5.71
N PHE A 57 -1.87 5.32 -5.14
CA PHE A 57 -2.59 4.82 -3.96
C PHE A 57 -3.25 3.46 -4.21
N PHE A 58 -4.00 3.30 -5.31
CA PHE A 58 -4.67 2.04 -5.61
C PHE A 58 -3.69 0.91 -5.94
N VAL A 59 -2.56 1.21 -6.58
CA VAL A 59 -1.48 0.24 -6.81
C VAL A 59 -0.89 -0.23 -5.47
N PHE A 60 -0.63 0.69 -4.53
CA PHE A 60 -0.18 0.33 -3.18
C PHE A 60 -1.22 -0.50 -2.43
N PHE A 61 -2.51 -0.12 -2.53
CA PHE A 61 -3.60 -0.83 -1.89
C PHE A 61 -3.75 -2.25 -2.42
N ALA A 62 -3.57 -2.48 -3.72
CA ALA A 62 -3.46 -3.83 -4.28
C ALA A 62 -2.29 -4.61 -3.67
N GLY A 63 -1.15 -3.95 -3.41
CA GLY A 63 -0.02 -4.51 -2.67
C GLY A 63 -0.41 -5.00 -1.27
N ILE A 64 -1.17 -4.20 -0.51
CA ILE A 64 -1.71 -4.59 0.81
C ILE A 64 -2.59 -5.85 0.70
N LEU A 65 -3.45 -5.95 -0.32
CA LEU A 65 -4.30 -7.12 -0.52
C LEU A 65 -3.48 -8.38 -0.86
N PHE A 66 -2.43 -8.24 -1.67
CA PHE A 66 -1.49 -9.33 -1.92
C PHE A 66 -0.70 -9.71 -0.66
N LEU A 67 -0.34 -8.75 0.18
CA LEU A 67 0.31 -9.01 1.47
C LEU A 67 -0.61 -9.81 2.40
N LEU A 68 -1.90 -9.48 2.43
CA LEU A 68 -2.90 -10.22 3.19
C LEU A 68 -3.01 -11.68 2.72
N ALA A 69 -3.05 -11.91 1.40
CA ALA A 69 -3.04 -13.25 0.83
C ALA A 69 -1.75 -14.02 1.18
N PHE A 70 -0.60 -13.34 1.11
CA PHE A 70 0.69 -13.90 1.51
C PHE A 70 0.72 -14.29 2.99
N LEU A 71 0.24 -13.42 3.90
CA LEU A 71 0.17 -13.68 5.33
C LEU A 71 -0.64 -14.94 5.65
N GLY A 72 -1.76 -15.17 4.94
CA GLY A 72 -2.54 -16.40 5.06
C GLY A 72 -1.70 -17.64 4.73
N SER A 73 -0.98 -17.61 3.61
CA SER A 73 -0.12 -18.74 3.22
C SER A 73 1.11 -18.92 4.11
N LEU A 74 1.66 -17.81 4.62
CA LEU A 74 2.79 -17.82 5.54
C LEU A 74 2.39 -18.46 6.87
N ARG A 75 1.19 -18.15 7.38
CA ARG A 75 0.63 -18.75 8.59
C ARG A 75 0.55 -20.27 8.47
N GLU A 76 0.05 -20.80 7.36
CA GLU A 76 -0.04 -22.25 7.16
C GLU A 76 1.34 -22.92 7.18
N ARG A 77 2.32 -22.31 6.51
CA ARG A 77 3.71 -22.82 6.47
C ARG A 77 4.39 -22.75 7.82
N LEU A 78 4.21 -21.66 8.57
CA LEU A 78 4.82 -21.49 9.89
C LEU A 78 4.19 -22.45 10.91
N LEU A 79 2.86 -22.64 10.90
CA LEU A 79 2.19 -23.61 11.76
C LEU A 79 2.67 -25.04 11.51
N ALA A 80 2.88 -25.41 10.25
CA ALA A 80 3.36 -26.74 9.89
C ALA A 80 4.76 -27.05 10.44
N VAL A 81 5.60 -26.02 10.66
CA VAL A 81 6.97 -26.16 11.16
C VAL A 81 7.06 -25.95 12.67
N GLU A 82 6.25 -25.05 13.23
CA GLU A 82 6.27 -24.71 14.66
C GLU A 82 5.63 -25.80 15.54
N GLY A 83 4.66 -26.56 15.01
CA GLY A 83 3.97 -27.60 15.74
C GLY A 83 2.94 -27.07 16.75
N GLU A 84 2.69 -27.84 17.81
CA GLU A 84 1.47 -27.77 18.62
C GLU A 84 1.20 -26.42 19.31
N SER A 85 2.25 -25.66 19.66
CA SER A 85 2.06 -24.37 20.37
C SER A 85 1.55 -23.25 19.46
N GLY A 86 2.00 -23.20 18.20
CA GLY A 86 1.64 -22.18 17.20
C GLY A 86 1.77 -20.71 17.63
N ARG A 87 2.45 -20.42 18.74
CA ARG A 87 2.41 -19.11 19.41
C ARG A 87 3.17 -18.05 18.62
N LEU A 88 4.35 -18.38 18.09
CA LEU A 88 5.13 -17.49 17.25
C LEU A 88 4.43 -17.23 15.93
N THR A 89 3.79 -18.25 15.35
CA THR A 89 2.99 -18.09 14.15
C THR A 89 1.79 -17.17 14.39
N ALA A 90 1.10 -17.33 15.52
CA ALA A 90 -0.01 -16.45 15.89
C ALA A 90 0.45 -15.00 16.09
N LEU A 91 1.60 -14.79 16.72
CA LEU A 91 2.19 -13.46 16.90
C LEU A 91 2.61 -12.84 15.56
N ALA A 92 3.33 -13.58 14.72
CA ALA A 92 3.79 -13.08 13.42
C ALA A 92 2.61 -12.75 12.49
N PHE A 93 1.61 -13.63 12.43
CA PHE A 93 0.40 -13.39 11.65
C PHE A 93 -0.40 -12.21 12.20
N GLY A 94 -0.62 -12.16 13.52
CA GLY A 94 -1.35 -11.07 14.17
C GLY A 94 -0.68 -9.71 13.98
N ALA A 95 0.63 -9.63 14.15
CA ALA A 95 1.41 -8.42 13.89
C ALA A 95 1.35 -8.01 12.41
N GLY A 96 1.46 -8.98 11.49
CA GLY A 96 1.31 -8.74 10.06
C GLY A 96 -0.04 -8.12 9.72
N ILE A 97 -1.14 -8.72 10.19
CA ILE A 97 -2.50 -8.22 9.99
C ILE A 97 -2.68 -6.82 10.60
N ALA A 98 -2.22 -6.62 11.84
CA ALA A 98 -2.32 -5.33 12.53
C ALA A 98 -1.53 -4.21 11.83
N SER A 99 -0.46 -4.56 11.11
CA SER A 99 0.33 -3.58 10.36
C SER A 99 -0.39 -3.06 9.10
N LEU A 100 -1.20 -3.89 8.42
CA LEU A 100 -1.87 -3.53 7.16
C LEU A 100 -2.65 -2.20 7.22
N PRO A 101 -3.53 -1.95 8.23
CA PRO A 101 -4.23 -0.68 8.31
C PRO A 101 -3.29 0.50 8.58
N LEU A 102 -2.20 0.31 9.33
CA LEU A 102 -1.22 1.38 9.58
C LEU A 102 -0.55 1.83 8.27
N TRP A 103 -0.14 0.87 7.45
CA TRP A 103 0.39 1.14 6.11
C TRP A 103 -0.65 1.79 5.20
N GLY A 104 -1.90 1.30 5.22
CA GLY A 104 -2.98 1.86 4.41
C GLY A 104 -3.31 3.32 4.76
N VAL A 105 -3.42 3.64 6.06
CA VAL A 105 -3.67 5.00 6.53
C VAL A 105 -2.48 5.91 6.22
N SER A 106 -1.25 5.45 6.48
CA SER A 106 -0.04 6.21 6.14
C SER A 106 0.00 6.57 4.65
N MET A 107 -0.33 5.62 3.77
CA MET A 107 -0.34 5.87 2.33
C MET A 107 -1.50 6.77 1.88
N LEU A 108 -2.67 6.65 2.52
CA LEU A 108 -3.79 7.55 2.26
C LEU A 108 -3.43 9.00 2.60
N LEU A 109 -2.74 9.22 3.71
CA LEU A 109 -2.26 10.55 4.11
C LEU A 109 -1.22 11.09 3.13
N ALA A 110 -0.28 10.25 2.67
CA ALA A 110 0.71 10.64 1.67
C ALA A 110 0.07 11.13 0.37
N PHE A 111 -1.03 10.50 -0.07
CA PHE A 111 -1.75 10.91 -1.28
C PHE A 111 -2.90 11.89 -1.05
N ALA A 112 -3.13 12.38 0.17
CA ALA A 112 -4.30 13.19 0.51
C ALA A 112 -4.48 14.41 -0.42
N ALA A 113 -3.41 15.13 -0.73
CA ALA A 113 -3.45 16.27 -1.66
C ALA A 113 -3.89 15.89 -3.08
N SER A 114 -3.60 14.66 -3.52
CA SER A 114 -4.04 14.16 -4.83
C SER A 114 -5.56 13.91 -4.86
N PHE A 115 -6.16 13.55 -3.72
CA PHE A 115 -7.61 13.36 -3.60
C PHE A 115 -8.38 14.66 -3.39
N THR A 116 -7.79 15.65 -2.72
CA THR A 116 -8.49 16.90 -2.32
C THR A 116 -8.27 18.07 -3.29
N SER A 117 -7.19 18.05 -4.08
CA SER A 117 -6.87 19.17 -4.99
C SER A 117 -7.94 19.44 -6.05
N GLY A 118 -8.71 18.43 -6.48
CA GLY A 118 -9.86 18.59 -7.37
C GLY A 118 -11.08 19.31 -6.75
N GLU A 119 -11.14 19.46 -5.42
CA GLU A 119 -12.26 20.16 -4.76
C GLU A 119 -12.12 21.69 -4.78
N SER A 120 -10.94 22.20 -5.09
CA SER A 120 -10.67 23.65 -5.16
C SER A 120 -11.52 24.38 -6.20
N SER A 121 -12.00 23.69 -7.25
CA SER A 121 -12.91 24.29 -8.25
C SER A 121 -14.30 24.63 -7.70
N LYS A 122 -14.66 24.10 -6.51
CA LYS A 122 -15.90 24.47 -5.80
C LYS A 122 -15.79 25.84 -5.12
N PHE A 123 -14.58 26.28 -4.79
CA PHE A 123 -14.34 27.57 -4.15
C PHE A 123 -13.95 28.59 -5.22
N ARG A 124 -14.94 29.18 -5.88
CA ARG A 124 -14.72 30.42 -6.65
C ARG A 124 -14.59 31.56 -5.64
N LEU A 125 -13.37 32.05 -5.44
CA LEU A 125 -13.07 33.31 -4.77
C LEU A 125 -12.95 34.42 -5.82
#